data_AF-A0A0G0MMZ0-F1
#
_entry.id   AF-A0A0G0MMZ0-F1
#
_cell.length_a   1.000
_cell.length_b   1.000
_cell.length_c   1.000
_cell.angle_alpha   90.00
_cell.angle_beta   90.00
_cell.angle_gamma   90.00
#
_symmetry.space_group_name_H-M   'P 1'
#
loop_
_entity.id
_entity.type
_entity.pdbx_description
1 polymer ?
#
loop_
_entity_poly.entity_id
_entity_poly.type
_entity_poly.pdbx_seq_one_letter_code
_entity_poly.pdbx_strand_id
1 'polypeptide(L)'
;MQDETTSKLNPGPKQPLADTQTSAKTNDNQFYAPGQVLHEQPARKEETSGFPDQTIKDSPSPVSADLIVSATEPNQKKFNFKLLIGILVFITALVWIGVGILYSQNQNLKKENGLSSLPSNTETPTPTSTPEFSPEQISIKNGNIIRSYADGDEKVLINKSNFQSTGITGFARVFVSPDKTKICFESWAPAPEPALYFVDIDGSNVKEVSPNRKNCIWSKDSKKIIYKNELSSNKNIDIFLFDIEVEKETNLTSASASEGVTRKYEIVGLSADGSKVICSYQDTSPTSQETSGSCEIDLETGEISFPET
;
A
#
# COMPACT_ATOMS: atom_id res chain seq x y z
N MET A 1 65.37 -26.22 -32.10
CA MET A 1 66.37 -26.07 -31.03
C MET A 1 65.76 -25.17 -29.97
N GLN A 2 65.45 -25.59 -28.74
CA GLN A 2 65.35 -26.92 -28.09
C GLN A 2 64.04 -26.86 -27.24
N ASP A 3 63.30 -27.93 -26.95
CA ASP A 3 63.51 -28.91 -25.86
C ASP A 3 63.97 -28.25 -24.52
N GLU A 4 63.45 -28.55 -23.32
CA GLU A 4 62.47 -29.52 -22.80
C GLU A 4 61.87 -28.92 -21.47
N THR A 5 60.87 -29.38 -20.71
CA THR A 5 60.02 -30.61 -20.63
C THR A 5 58.63 -30.24 -20.04
N THR A 6 57.60 -31.10 -20.15
CA THR A 6 56.34 -30.99 -19.38
C THR A 6 56.38 -31.75 -18.04
N SER A 7 55.69 -31.26 -17.01
CA SER A 7 55.26 -32.09 -15.88
C SER A 7 53.83 -31.75 -15.45
N LYS A 8 52.95 -32.77 -15.39
CA LYS A 8 51.61 -32.72 -14.82
C LYS A 8 51.55 -33.71 -13.66
N LEU A 9 51.13 -33.28 -12.47
CA LEU A 9 50.85 -34.19 -11.36
C LEU A 9 49.35 -34.47 -11.27
N ASN A 10 48.98 -35.73 -11.02
CA ASN A 10 47.61 -36.22 -11.01
C ASN A 10 47.39 -37.16 -9.81
N PRO A 11 46.51 -36.84 -8.84
CA PRO A 11 46.18 -37.72 -7.74
C PRO A 11 45.04 -38.69 -8.10
N GLY A 12 45.39 -39.96 -8.36
CA GLY A 12 44.41 -41.05 -8.52
C GLY A 12 43.90 -41.61 -7.17
N PRO A 13 42.70 -42.24 -7.12
CA PRO A 13 42.02 -42.58 -5.86
C PRO A 13 42.26 -44.00 -5.33
N LYS A 14 42.05 -44.17 -4.01
CA LYS A 14 41.64 -45.39 -3.25
C LYS A 14 41.30 -44.93 -1.81
N GLN A 15 40.08 -45.05 -1.31
CA GLN A 15 39.32 -46.25 -0.85
C GLN A 15 39.69 -46.76 0.57
N PRO A 16 38.74 -47.34 1.34
CA PRO A 16 38.67 -47.08 2.78
C PRO A 16 38.75 -48.32 3.70
N LEU A 17 39.03 -48.05 4.98
CA LEU A 17 38.70 -48.86 6.17
C LEU A 17 38.42 -47.87 7.32
N ALA A 18 37.79 -48.21 8.45
CA ALA A 18 36.76 -49.17 8.86
C ALA A 18 36.82 -49.18 10.41
N ASP A 19 35.67 -48.98 11.05
CA ASP A 19 35.29 -49.17 12.46
C ASP A 19 36.34 -49.53 13.54
N THR A 20 36.26 -48.83 14.68
CA THR A 20 36.38 -49.45 16.02
C THR A 20 35.51 -48.70 17.02
N GLN A 21 34.73 -49.44 17.80
CA GLN A 21 33.86 -48.90 18.87
C GLN A 21 34.64 -48.73 20.18
N THR A 22 34.24 -47.77 21.02
CA THR A 22 34.37 -47.85 22.49
C THR A 22 33.22 -47.05 23.12
N SER A 23 32.76 -47.48 24.29
CA SER A 23 31.40 -47.21 24.77
C SER A 23 31.32 -46.33 26.03
N ALA A 24 30.11 -45.81 26.26
CA ALA A 24 29.53 -45.42 27.55
C ALA A 24 30.16 -44.24 28.33
N LYS A 25 29.33 -43.21 28.54
CA LYS A 25 28.58 -43.18 29.81
C LYS A 25 27.20 -42.51 29.70
N THR A 26 26.28 -43.05 30.50
CA THR A 26 24.88 -42.64 30.64
C THR A 26 24.76 -41.25 31.27
N ASN A 27 23.72 -40.52 30.89
CA ASN A 27 22.87 -39.83 31.86
C ASN A 27 21.47 -39.66 31.26
N ASP A 28 20.48 -40.26 31.90
CA ASP A 28 19.07 -40.07 31.56
C ASP A 28 18.60 -38.68 31.97
N ASN A 29 17.73 -38.08 31.16
CA ASN A 29 16.57 -37.41 31.73
C ASN A 29 15.39 -37.45 30.76
N GLN A 30 14.18 -37.67 31.28
CA GLN A 30 13.05 -38.13 30.49
C GLN A 30 12.08 -37.03 30.04
N PHE A 31 11.49 -37.27 28.86
CA PHE A 31 10.11 -36.99 28.46
C PHE A 31 9.37 -35.80 29.10
N TYR A 32 8.98 -34.84 28.25
CA TYR A 32 7.60 -34.34 28.26
C TYR A 32 7.00 -34.51 26.87
N ALA A 33 5.83 -35.16 26.79
CA ALA A 33 5.04 -35.30 25.58
C ALA A 33 3.91 -34.26 25.54
N PRO A 34 3.43 -33.83 24.36
CA PRO A 34 2.33 -32.87 24.26
C PRO A 34 1.01 -33.53 24.70
N GLY A 35 0.27 -32.86 25.59
CA GLY A 35 -1.04 -33.33 26.04
C GLY A 35 -2.12 -33.08 24.99
N GLN A 36 -2.85 -34.14 24.62
CA GLN A 36 -4.16 -34.04 23.97
C GLN A 36 -5.25 -34.47 24.96
N VAL A 37 -6.33 -33.68 25.06
CA VAL A 37 -7.63 -34.14 25.59
C VAL A 37 -8.72 -33.62 24.67
N LEU A 38 -9.61 -34.52 24.26
CA LEU A 38 -10.79 -34.21 23.44
C LEU A 38 -11.74 -33.24 24.16
N HIS A 39 -12.31 -32.31 23.41
CA HIS A 39 -13.71 -31.94 23.62
C HIS A 39 -14.49 -32.19 22.33
N GLU A 40 -15.28 -33.26 22.35
CA GLU A 40 -16.04 -33.75 21.22
C GLU A 40 -17.43 -33.10 21.20
N GLN A 41 -17.71 -32.28 20.18
CA GLN A 41 -18.97 -31.54 20.06
C GLN A 41 -19.93 -32.29 19.12
N PRO A 42 -21.10 -32.76 19.60
CA PRO A 42 -21.97 -33.62 18.81
C PRO A 42 -22.70 -32.87 17.70
N ALA A 43 -22.60 -33.37 16.47
CA ALA A 43 -23.38 -32.89 15.34
C ALA A 43 -24.88 -33.20 15.51
N ARG A 44 -25.74 -32.19 15.35
CA ARG A 44 -27.19 -32.39 15.26
C ARG A 44 -27.55 -32.78 13.82
N LYS A 45 -28.26 -33.90 13.66
CA LYS A 45 -28.74 -34.40 12.37
C LYS A 45 -29.90 -33.55 11.82
N GLU A 46 -30.02 -33.53 10.50
CA GLU A 46 -31.25 -33.20 9.81
C GLU A 46 -32.25 -34.36 9.94
N GLU A 47 -33.55 -34.07 9.95
CA GLU A 47 -34.61 -35.07 9.77
C GLU A 47 -35.60 -34.58 8.71
N THR A 48 -35.97 -35.46 7.78
CA THR A 48 -36.89 -35.19 6.68
C THR A 48 -38.04 -36.19 6.67
N SER A 49 -39.27 -35.69 6.79
CA SER A 49 -40.52 -36.36 6.41
C SER A 49 -41.63 -35.31 6.29
N GLY A 50 -42.67 -35.48 5.47
CA GLY A 50 -42.92 -36.50 4.45
C GLY A 50 -44.19 -36.14 3.65
N PHE A 51 -44.22 -36.43 2.35
CA PHE A 51 -45.43 -36.23 1.53
C PHE A 51 -46.51 -37.29 1.81
N PRO A 52 -47.76 -37.01 1.44
CA PRO A 52 -48.39 -37.88 0.45
C PRO A 52 -48.89 -37.14 -0.80
N ASP A 53 -48.80 -37.83 -1.94
CA ASP A 53 -49.41 -37.51 -3.23
C ASP A 53 -50.90 -37.94 -3.27
N GLN A 54 -51.71 -37.28 -4.11
CA GLN A 54 -52.62 -37.96 -5.06
C GLN A 54 -53.00 -37.03 -6.23
N THR A 55 -53.04 -37.61 -7.44
CA THR A 55 -53.61 -37.04 -8.67
C THR A 55 -55.09 -37.47 -8.84
N ILE A 56 -55.95 -36.87 -9.67
CA ILE A 56 -56.10 -37.07 -11.14
C ILE A 56 -57.12 -36.04 -11.71
N LYS A 57 -57.17 -35.88 -13.04
CA LYS A 57 -58.02 -34.95 -13.84
C LYS A 57 -59.51 -35.34 -13.89
N ASP A 58 -60.42 -34.39 -14.13
CA ASP A 58 -61.03 -34.16 -15.47
C ASP A 58 -61.98 -32.93 -15.54
N SER A 59 -62.48 -32.62 -16.75
CA SER A 59 -63.36 -31.48 -17.13
C SER A 59 -64.86 -31.72 -16.83
N PRO A 60 -65.82 -30.75 -16.93
CA PRO A 60 -65.83 -29.60 -17.87
C PRO A 60 -66.37 -28.23 -17.38
N SER A 61 -66.28 -27.22 -18.25
CA SER A 61 -67.05 -25.94 -18.27
C SER A 61 -68.54 -26.18 -18.67
N PRO A 62 -69.53 -25.23 -18.54
CA PRO A 62 -69.37 -23.76 -18.55
C PRO A 62 -70.36 -22.93 -17.67
N VAL A 63 -70.42 -21.60 -17.94
CA VAL A 63 -71.45 -20.58 -17.59
C VAL A 63 -71.29 -19.77 -16.28
N SER A 64 -70.83 -18.52 -16.49
CA SER A 64 -71.24 -17.22 -15.91
C SER A 64 -71.83 -17.09 -14.50
N ALA A 65 -71.20 -16.20 -13.69
CA ALA A 65 -71.86 -15.28 -12.76
C ALA A 65 -71.00 -14.02 -12.54
N ASP A 66 -71.57 -12.81 -12.69
CA ASP A 66 -70.86 -11.54 -12.48
C ASP A 66 -70.78 -11.17 -10.99
N LEU A 67 -69.58 -10.83 -10.48
CA LEU A 67 -69.42 -10.14 -9.19
C LEU A 67 -68.28 -9.10 -9.22
N ILE A 68 -68.67 -7.87 -9.59
CA ILE A 68 -68.20 -6.58 -9.05
C ILE A 68 -66.72 -6.51 -8.62
N VAL A 69 -65.87 -5.99 -9.51
CA VAL A 69 -64.55 -5.47 -9.13
C VAL A 69 -64.74 -4.14 -8.40
N SER A 70 -64.50 -4.12 -7.08
CA SER A 70 -64.46 -2.89 -6.29
C SER A 70 -63.16 -2.12 -6.57
N ALA A 71 -63.19 -1.23 -7.56
CA ALA A 71 -62.05 -0.40 -7.92
C ALA A 71 -61.88 0.75 -6.92
N THR A 72 -60.89 0.66 -6.03
CA THR A 72 -60.50 1.76 -5.16
C THR A 72 -59.85 2.87 -5.99
N GLU A 73 -60.52 4.03 -6.11
CA GLU A 73 -59.97 5.18 -6.83
C GLU A 73 -58.66 5.68 -6.18
N PRO A 74 -57.58 5.91 -6.95
CA PRO A 74 -56.42 6.62 -6.46
C PRO A 74 -56.77 8.10 -6.30
N ASN A 75 -56.90 8.56 -5.05
CA ASN A 75 -57.23 9.95 -4.71
C ASN A 75 -56.15 10.92 -5.23
N GLN A 76 -56.34 11.42 -6.45
CA GLN A 76 -55.49 12.43 -7.06
C GLN A 76 -55.67 13.77 -6.36
N LYS A 77 -54.87 14.00 -5.31
CA LYS A 77 -54.50 15.37 -4.92
C LYS A 77 -53.97 16.09 -6.16
N LYS A 78 -54.73 17.08 -6.65
CA LYS A 78 -54.35 17.94 -7.77
C LYS A 78 -53.09 18.71 -7.40
N PHE A 79 -51.94 18.12 -7.68
CA PHE A 79 -50.64 18.74 -7.48
C PHE A 79 -50.57 19.94 -8.43
N ASN A 80 -50.41 21.15 -7.87
CA ASN A 80 -50.40 22.38 -8.66
C ASN A 80 -49.11 22.44 -9.48
N PHE A 81 -49.10 21.82 -10.66
CA PHE A 81 -47.95 21.72 -11.56
C PHE A 81 -47.35 23.10 -11.91
N LYS A 82 -48.20 24.14 -11.97
CA LYS A 82 -47.79 25.55 -12.10
C LYS A 82 -46.88 26.04 -10.97
N LEU A 83 -47.04 25.56 -9.75
CA LEU A 83 -46.18 25.87 -8.60
C LEU A 83 -44.82 25.19 -8.74
N LEU A 84 -44.77 23.93 -9.16
CA LEU A 84 -43.51 23.21 -9.40
C LEU A 84 -42.72 23.83 -10.56
N ILE A 85 -43.38 24.20 -11.66
CA ILE A 85 -42.76 24.97 -12.74
C ILE A 85 -42.24 26.32 -12.23
N GLY A 86 -43.03 27.04 -11.42
CA GLY A 86 -42.61 28.31 -10.82
C GLY A 86 -41.36 28.18 -9.94
N ILE A 87 -41.29 27.13 -9.11
CA ILE A 87 -40.13 26.82 -8.28
C ILE A 87 -38.92 26.46 -9.15
N LEU A 88 -39.09 25.63 -10.19
CA LEU A 88 -38.01 25.26 -11.10
C LEU A 88 -37.44 26.49 -11.84
N VAL A 89 -38.31 27.35 -12.38
CA VAL A 89 -37.92 28.61 -13.02
C VAL A 89 -37.19 29.52 -12.03
N PHE A 90 -37.69 29.65 -10.79
CA PHE A 90 -37.04 30.44 -9.75
C PHE A 90 -35.64 29.91 -9.38
N ILE A 91 -35.48 28.58 -9.25
CA ILE A 91 -34.16 27.95 -9.02
C ILE A 91 -33.23 28.22 -10.20
N THR A 92 -33.68 28.06 -11.45
CA THR A 92 -32.83 28.39 -12.62
C THR A 92 -32.45 29.86 -12.67
N ALA A 93 -33.35 30.77 -12.29
CA ALA A 93 -33.06 32.20 -12.20
C ALA A 93 -31.99 32.50 -11.12
N LEU A 94 -32.06 31.86 -9.95
CA LEU A 94 -31.03 31.98 -8.92
C LEU A 94 -29.67 31.45 -9.39
N VAL A 95 -29.64 30.33 -10.12
CA VAL A 95 -28.40 29.79 -10.73
C VAL A 95 -27.82 30.79 -11.75
N TRP A 96 -28.64 31.34 -12.65
CA TRP A 96 -28.20 32.34 -13.62
C TRP A 96 -27.77 33.67 -12.98
N ILE A 97 -28.38 34.09 -11.86
CA ILE A 97 -27.92 35.23 -11.06
C ILE A 97 -26.56 34.94 -10.43
N GLY A 98 -26.36 33.74 -9.85
CA GLY A 98 -25.06 33.31 -9.31
C GLY A 98 -23.96 33.27 -10.39
N VAL A 99 -24.26 32.69 -11.55
CA VAL A 99 -23.37 32.71 -12.73
C VAL A 99 -23.10 34.14 -13.20
N GLY A 100 -24.10 35.02 -13.20
CA GLY A 100 -23.95 36.44 -13.54
C GLY A 100 -23.03 37.20 -12.57
N ILE A 101 -23.13 36.91 -11.27
CA ILE A 101 -22.25 37.48 -10.23
C ILE A 101 -20.81 36.97 -10.41
N LEU A 102 -20.62 35.66 -10.56
CA LEU A 102 -19.29 35.06 -10.81
C LEU A 102 -18.67 35.57 -12.12
N TYR A 103 -19.46 35.71 -13.18
CA TYR A 103 -19.03 36.26 -14.45
C TYR A 103 -18.67 37.75 -14.33
N SER A 104 -19.44 38.53 -13.57
CA SER A 104 -19.15 39.95 -13.29
C SER A 104 -17.87 40.13 -12.46
N GLN A 105 -17.64 39.27 -11.46
CA GLN A 105 -16.40 39.23 -10.68
C GLN A 105 -15.19 38.87 -11.57
N ASN A 106 -15.32 37.85 -12.42
CA ASN A 106 -14.30 37.47 -13.41
C ASN A 106 -14.04 38.57 -14.46
N GLN A 107 -15.08 39.33 -14.85
CA GLN A 107 -14.94 40.52 -15.70
C GLN A 107 -14.23 41.66 -14.99
N ASN A 108 -14.44 41.87 -13.68
CA ASN A 108 -13.72 42.89 -12.91
C ASN A 108 -12.23 42.53 -12.74
N LEU A 109 -11.91 41.26 -12.45
CA LEU A 109 -10.53 40.74 -12.44
C LEU A 109 -9.82 40.91 -13.80
N LYS A 110 -10.57 40.98 -14.91
CA LYS A 110 -10.04 41.29 -16.25
C LYS A 110 -9.91 42.79 -16.53
N LYS A 111 -10.74 43.64 -15.90
CA LYS A 111 -10.69 45.10 -16.04
C LYS A 111 -9.55 45.75 -15.25
N GLU A 112 -9.18 45.19 -14.10
CA GLU A 112 -8.00 45.67 -13.35
C GLU A 112 -6.68 45.41 -14.11
N ASN A 113 -6.68 44.44 -15.03
CA ASN A 113 -5.57 44.15 -15.95
C ASN A 113 -5.69 44.89 -17.31
N GLY A 114 -6.54 45.93 -17.40
CA GLY A 114 -7.05 46.52 -18.64
C GLY A 114 -6.62 47.95 -18.96
N LEU A 115 -5.31 48.21 -19.05
CA LEU A 115 -4.69 49.42 -19.66
C LEU A 115 -5.08 50.80 -19.08
N SER A 116 -4.19 51.37 -18.27
CA SER A 116 -4.10 52.82 -18.04
C SER A 116 -2.75 53.36 -18.56
N SER A 117 -2.71 54.62 -18.98
CA SER A 117 -1.56 55.22 -19.68
C SER A 117 -0.39 55.59 -18.76
N LEU A 118 0.84 55.50 -19.29
CA LEU A 118 2.08 55.83 -18.56
C LEU A 118 2.08 57.25 -17.97
N PRO A 119 2.62 57.38 -16.76
CA PRO A 119 3.79 58.23 -16.54
C PRO A 119 5.06 57.38 -16.39
N SER A 120 6.20 57.90 -16.86
CA SER A 120 7.49 57.19 -16.88
C SER A 120 8.21 57.21 -15.52
N ASN A 121 7.80 56.35 -14.59
CA ASN A 121 8.58 56.03 -13.38
C ASN A 121 9.10 54.59 -13.47
N THR A 122 10.41 54.43 -13.51
CA THR A 122 11.08 53.12 -13.68
C THR A 122 11.26 52.40 -12.35
N GLU A 123 10.19 51.81 -11.83
CA GLU A 123 10.27 50.76 -10.83
C GLU A 123 9.66 49.48 -11.42
N THR A 124 10.51 48.53 -11.79
CA THR A 124 10.08 47.21 -12.25
C THR A 124 9.40 46.49 -11.08
N PRO A 125 8.13 46.07 -11.18
CA PRO A 125 7.55 45.20 -10.19
C PRO A 125 8.25 43.84 -10.26
N THR A 126 9.19 43.59 -9.35
CA THR A 126 9.80 42.27 -9.18
C THR A 126 8.68 41.26 -8.96
N PRO A 127 8.55 40.21 -9.81
CA PRO A 127 7.51 39.21 -9.61
C PRO A 127 7.82 38.46 -8.32
N THR A 128 7.05 38.72 -7.26
CA THR A 128 7.08 37.92 -6.04
C THR A 128 6.70 36.50 -6.41
N SER A 129 7.68 35.61 -6.49
CA SER A 129 7.45 34.21 -6.82
C SER A 129 6.54 33.60 -5.76
N THR A 130 5.37 33.13 -6.16
CA THR A 130 4.56 32.22 -5.34
C THR A 130 5.49 31.12 -4.82
N PRO A 131 5.61 30.90 -3.49
CA PRO A 131 6.56 29.94 -2.97
C PRO A 131 6.21 28.55 -3.49
N GLU A 132 7.08 28.02 -4.36
CA GLU A 132 6.92 26.68 -4.90
C GLU A 132 6.89 25.67 -3.75
N PHE A 133 6.13 24.60 -3.90
CA PHE A 133 6.14 23.54 -2.89
C PHE A 133 7.53 22.90 -2.80
N SER A 134 8.07 22.84 -1.59
CA SER A 134 9.35 22.24 -1.26
C SER A 134 9.13 21.07 -0.31
N PRO A 135 9.71 19.87 -0.55
CA PRO A 135 9.52 18.68 0.29
C PRO A 135 9.74 18.91 1.79
N GLU A 136 10.64 19.82 2.14
CA GLU A 136 11.04 20.19 3.51
C GLU A 136 9.89 20.86 4.29
N GLN A 137 8.83 21.30 3.62
CA GLN A 137 7.60 21.77 4.27
C GLN A 137 6.82 20.60 4.91
N ILE A 138 7.04 19.35 4.48
CA ILE A 138 6.36 18.17 5.01
C ILE A 138 7.14 17.62 6.21
N SER A 139 6.50 17.55 7.38
CA SER A 139 7.15 17.07 8.60
C SER A 139 6.17 16.33 9.53
N ILE A 140 6.71 15.63 10.53
CA ILE A 140 5.91 14.98 11.57
C ILE A 140 5.91 15.83 12.84
N LYS A 141 4.72 16.25 13.29
CA LYS A 141 4.53 17.06 14.50
C LYS A 141 3.45 16.46 15.38
N ASN A 142 3.75 16.24 16.66
CA ASN A 142 2.88 15.55 17.64
C ASN A 142 2.36 14.16 17.17
N GLY A 143 3.08 13.51 16.26
CA GLY A 143 2.71 12.23 15.63
C GLY A 143 1.74 12.33 14.45
N ASN A 144 1.36 13.54 14.02
CA ASN A 144 0.63 13.80 12.77
C ASN A 144 1.62 14.19 11.66
N ILE A 145 1.25 14.00 10.39
CA ILE A 145 1.98 14.60 9.26
C ILE A 145 1.35 15.96 8.95
N ILE A 146 2.19 16.99 8.88
CA ILE A 146 1.82 18.37 8.64
C ILE A 146 2.54 18.94 7.41
N ARG A 147 2.02 20.05 6.89
CA ARG A 147 2.74 20.98 6.04
C ARG A 147 2.91 22.32 6.76
N SER A 148 4.16 22.75 6.94
CA SER A 148 4.50 24.09 7.47
C SER A 148 4.70 25.07 6.32
N TYR A 149 4.21 26.29 6.48
CA TYR A 149 4.28 27.37 5.49
C TYR A 149 5.28 28.46 5.92
N ALA A 150 5.71 29.31 4.99
CA ALA A 150 6.81 30.27 5.21
C ALA A 150 6.43 31.49 6.08
N ASP A 151 5.14 31.71 6.26
CA ASP A 151 4.50 32.67 7.18
C ASP A 151 4.41 32.12 8.62
N GLY A 152 4.61 30.82 8.81
CA GLY A 152 4.48 30.12 10.10
C GLY A 152 3.18 29.35 10.28
N ASP A 153 2.26 29.37 9.31
CA ASP A 153 1.04 28.55 9.36
C ASP A 153 1.36 27.05 9.23
N GLU A 154 0.49 26.19 9.78
CA GLU A 154 0.61 24.73 9.70
C GLU A 154 -0.73 24.09 9.33
N LYS A 155 -0.75 23.31 8.24
CA LYS A 155 -1.87 22.45 7.87
C LYS A 155 -1.57 21.01 8.29
N VAL A 156 -2.44 20.39 9.10
CA VAL A 156 -2.42 18.93 9.27
C VAL A 156 -2.86 18.27 7.97
N LEU A 157 -2.02 17.43 7.38
CA LEU A 157 -2.32 16.67 6.17
C LEU A 157 -2.89 15.29 6.53
N ILE A 158 -2.20 14.55 7.40
CA ILE A 158 -2.63 13.24 7.89
C ILE A 158 -2.68 13.26 9.41
N ASN A 159 -3.90 13.16 9.94
CA ASN A 159 -4.18 13.13 11.38
C ASN A 159 -4.19 11.69 11.89
N LYS A 160 -3.32 11.37 12.86
CA LYS A 160 -3.21 10.05 13.47
C LYS A 160 -4.51 9.56 14.14
N SER A 161 -5.37 10.48 14.56
CA SER A 161 -6.69 10.14 15.13
C SER A 161 -7.62 9.45 14.13
N ASN A 162 -7.34 9.54 12.82
CA ASN A 162 -8.08 8.80 11.79
C ASN A 162 -7.72 7.31 11.76
N PHE A 163 -6.63 6.91 12.44
CA PHE A 163 -6.04 5.57 12.45
C PHE A 163 -6.17 4.89 13.82
N GLN A 164 -7.03 5.37 14.73
CA GLN A 164 -7.16 4.83 16.10
C GLN A 164 -7.41 3.31 16.14
N SER A 165 -8.08 2.75 15.13
CA SER A 165 -8.31 1.31 14.97
C SER A 165 -7.04 0.47 14.79
N THR A 166 -5.92 1.05 14.34
CA THR A 166 -4.64 0.34 14.15
C THR A 166 -3.76 0.35 15.40
N GLY A 167 -4.14 1.10 16.45
CA GLY A 167 -3.37 1.20 17.70
C GLY A 167 -2.10 2.07 17.61
N ILE A 168 -1.89 2.81 16.52
CA ILE A 168 -0.71 3.68 16.36
C ILE A 168 -0.76 4.89 17.32
N THR A 169 0.39 5.33 17.82
CA THR A 169 0.48 6.62 18.55
C THR A 169 0.82 7.81 17.65
N GLY A 170 1.12 7.54 16.37
CA GLY A 170 1.47 8.53 15.34
C GLY A 170 2.23 7.89 14.18
N PHE A 171 2.92 8.72 13.41
CA PHE A 171 3.80 8.32 12.31
C PHE A 171 5.28 8.46 12.71
N ALA A 172 6.13 7.64 12.12
CA ALA A 172 7.54 7.50 12.46
C ALA A 172 8.47 8.21 11.46
N ARG A 173 8.14 8.12 10.16
CA ARG A 173 8.89 8.71 9.04
C ARG A 173 7.93 9.16 7.95
N VAL A 174 8.37 10.13 7.16
CA VAL A 174 7.61 10.71 6.04
C VAL A 174 8.57 11.03 4.89
N PHE A 175 8.16 10.71 3.66
CA PHE A 175 8.99 10.84 2.45
C PHE A 175 8.14 11.35 1.28
N VAL A 176 8.52 12.47 0.69
CA VAL A 176 7.86 13.05 -0.50
C VAL A 176 8.42 12.40 -1.76
N SER A 177 7.59 12.18 -2.78
CA SER A 177 8.02 11.64 -4.07
C SER A 177 8.85 12.65 -4.89
N PRO A 178 9.76 12.18 -5.78
CA PRO A 178 10.57 13.06 -6.63
C PRO A 178 9.77 14.04 -7.51
N ASP A 179 8.58 13.65 -7.98
CA ASP A 179 7.64 14.50 -8.73
C ASP A 179 6.86 15.50 -7.86
N LYS A 180 7.05 15.44 -6.53
CA LYS A 180 6.35 16.23 -5.49
C LYS A 180 4.83 16.00 -5.38
N THR A 181 4.25 14.95 -5.99
CA THR A 181 2.78 14.73 -5.97
C THR A 181 2.27 13.78 -4.88
N LYS A 182 3.15 12.97 -4.27
CA LYS A 182 2.80 11.97 -3.24
C LYS A 182 3.62 12.15 -1.96
N ILE A 183 3.07 11.60 -0.87
CA ILE A 183 3.78 11.34 0.38
C ILE A 183 3.70 9.83 0.65
N CYS A 184 4.79 9.25 1.11
CA CYS A 184 4.86 7.92 1.71
C CYS A 184 5.17 8.06 3.20
N PHE A 185 4.58 7.24 4.06
CA PHE A 185 4.79 7.34 5.51
C PHE A 185 4.67 6.02 6.27
N GLU A 186 5.48 5.93 7.33
CA GLU A 186 5.57 4.77 8.23
C GLU A 186 4.75 5.01 9.50
N SER A 187 3.92 4.05 9.88
CA SER A 187 3.19 4.09 11.16
C SER A 187 4.08 3.73 12.35
N TRP A 188 3.73 4.21 13.55
CA TRP A 188 4.53 4.06 14.77
C TRP A 188 3.85 3.19 15.84
N ALA A 189 4.68 2.58 16.68
CA ALA A 189 4.32 1.73 17.82
C ALA A 189 3.30 2.38 18.78
N PRO A 190 2.52 1.60 19.58
CA PRO A 190 2.60 0.15 19.78
C PRO A 190 1.60 -0.65 18.93
N ALA A 191 1.29 -0.19 17.72
CA ALA A 191 0.47 -0.94 16.77
C ALA A 191 1.01 -2.38 16.57
N PRO A 192 0.14 -3.41 16.57
CA PRO A 192 0.57 -4.80 16.44
C PRO A 192 1.13 -5.11 15.04
N GLU A 193 0.65 -4.40 14.03
CA GLU A 193 1.08 -4.53 12.63
C GLU A 193 1.39 -3.12 12.08
N PRO A 194 2.63 -2.62 12.23
CA PRO A 194 3.03 -1.33 11.68
C PRO A 194 3.05 -1.39 10.15
N ALA A 195 2.02 -0.81 9.53
CA ALA A 195 1.90 -0.71 8.08
C ALA A 195 2.61 0.51 7.49
N LEU A 196 2.93 0.41 6.20
CA LEU A 196 3.39 1.49 5.35
C LEU A 196 2.23 2.03 4.50
N TYR A 197 2.19 3.34 4.27
CA TYR A 197 1.10 4.02 3.56
C TYR A 197 1.63 4.99 2.50
N PHE A 198 0.79 5.30 1.51
CA PHE A 198 0.98 6.43 0.59
C PHE A 198 -0.30 7.27 0.46
N VAL A 199 -0.15 8.53 0.03
CA VAL A 199 -1.22 9.55 0.01
C VAL A 199 -0.84 10.65 -0.99
N ASP A 200 -1.81 11.42 -1.48
CA ASP A 200 -1.54 12.63 -2.28
C ASP A 200 -0.93 13.74 -1.41
N ILE A 201 -0.16 14.65 -2.03
CA ILE A 201 0.57 15.72 -1.34
C ILE A 201 -0.31 16.72 -0.56
N ASP A 202 -1.62 16.72 -0.80
CA ASP A 202 -2.60 17.53 -0.07
C ASP A 202 -3.22 16.84 1.16
N GLY A 203 -2.92 15.53 1.36
CA GLY A 203 -3.48 14.67 2.40
C GLY A 203 -4.65 13.78 1.95
N SER A 204 -5.08 13.83 0.69
CA SER A 204 -6.19 13.03 0.16
C SER A 204 -5.76 11.67 -0.41
N ASN A 205 -6.71 10.75 -0.59
CA ASN A 205 -6.48 9.41 -1.16
C ASN A 205 -5.42 8.57 -0.43
N VAL A 206 -5.45 8.57 0.92
CA VAL A 206 -4.64 7.66 1.75
C VAL A 206 -4.92 6.21 1.35
N LYS A 207 -3.86 5.46 1.07
CA LYS A 207 -3.86 4.02 0.78
C LYS A 207 -2.79 3.32 1.61
N GLU A 208 -3.09 2.13 2.08
CA GLU A 208 -2.09 1.24 2.68
C GLU A 208 -1.28 0.58 1.55
N VAL A 209 0.03 0.45 1.75
CA VAL A 209 0.93 -0.28 0.86
C VAL A 209 0.91 -1.76 1.23
N SER A 210 1.24 -2.06 2.49
CA SER A 210 1.24 -3.41 3.08
C SER A 210 1.55 -3.35 4.59
N PRO A 211 1.01 -4.26 5.42
CA PRO A 211 1.33 -4.34 6.85
C PRO A 211 2.72 -4.92 7.12
N ASN A 212 3.29 -4.58 8.29
CA ASN A 212 4.62 -5.02 8.73
C ASN A 212 5.75 -4.64 7.73
N ARG A 213 5.72 -3.41 7.19
CA ARG A 213 6.69 -2.87 6.21
C ARG A 213 7.31 -1.54 6.68
N LYS A 214 8.61 -1.33 6.40
CA LYS A 214 9.42 -0.17 6.83
C LYS A 214 10.50 0.21 5.81
N ASN A 215 11.15 1.36 6.02
CA ASN A 215 12.16 1.98 5.14
C ASN A 215 11.60 2.34 3.76
N CYS A 216 10.62 3.25 3.71
CA CYS A 216 10.06 3.70 2.43
C CYS A 216 11.05 4.53 1.60
N ILE A 217 11.27 4.12 0.34
CA ILE A 217 12.10 4.82 -0.64
C ILE A 217 11.31 4.91 -1.95
N TRP A 218 11.15 6.12 -2.48
CA TRP A 218 10.53 6.33 -3.79
C TRP A 218 11.49 5.99 -4.93
N SER A 219 10.99 5.32 -5.97
CA SER A 219 11.69 5.23 -7.25
C SER A 219 11.78 6.62 -7.92
N LYS A 220 12.78 6.80 -8.78
CA LYS A 220 13.05 8.07 -9.46
C LYS A 220 11.91 8.53 -10.39
N ASP A 221 11.13 7.58 -10.93
CA ASP A 221 9.93 7.84 -11.73
C ASP A 221 8.68 8.21 -10.90
N SER A 222 8.78 8.20 -9.56
CA SER A 222 7.67 8.42 -8.60
C SER A 222 6.51 7.42 -8.68
N LYS A 223 6.63 6.34 -9.48
CA LYS A 223 5.56 5.33 -9.67
C LYS A 223 5.65 4.15 -8.70
N LYS A 224 6.78 3.96 -8.02
CA LYS A 224 7.05 2.75 -7.23
C LYS A 224 7.64 3.10 -5.86
N ILE A 225 7.38 2.22 -4.91
CA ILE A 225 7.84 2.32 -3.54
C ILE A 225 8.68 1.08 -3.23
N ILE A 226 9.96 1.28 -2.94
CA ILE A 226 10.87 0.26 -2.43
C ILE A 226 10.82 0.29 -0.90
N TYR A 227 10.75 -0.87 -0.26
CA TYR A 227 10.77 -1.01 1.19
C TYR A 227 11.21 -2.43 1.60
N LYS A 228 11.24 -2.71 2.91
CA LYS A 228 11.52 -4.04 3.46
C LYS A 228 10.46 -4.47 4.48
N ASN A 229 10.33 -5.76 4.74
CA ASN A 229 9.49 -6.25 5.84
C ASN A 229 10.14 -6.04 7.21
N GLU A 230 9.38 -6.23 8.29
CA GLU A 230 9.89 -6.27 9.66
C GLU A 230 10.17 -7.70 10.16
N LEU A 231 11.10 -7.82 11.12
CA LEU A 231 11.50 -9.07 11.79
C LEU A 231 10.41 -9.68 12.68
N SER A 232 9.32 -8.95 12.95
CA SER A 232 8.18 -9.42 13.74
C SER A 232 7.45 -10.60 13.08
N SER A 233 7.41 -10.62 11.75
CA SER A 233 6.69 -11.64 10.97
C SER A 233 7.60 -12.74 10.41
N ASN A 234 8.85 -12.41 10.06
CA ASN A 234 9.75 -13.29 9.32
C ASN A 234 11.15 -13.34 9.95
N LYS A 235 11.84 -14.48 9.83
CA LYS A 235 13.28 -14.58 10.13
C LYS A 235 14.13 -13.78 9.12
N ASN A 236 13.71 -13.80 7.85
CA ASN A 236 14.34 -13.06 6.78
C ASN A 236 13.86 -11.60 6.75
N ILE A 237 14.71 -10.73 6.21
CA ILE A 237 14.33 -9.38 5.79
C ILE A 237 14.57 -9.32 4.29
N ASP A 238 13.48 -9.22 3.54
CA ASP A 238 13.44 -9.12 2.09
C ASP A 238 13.22 -7.67 1.65
N ILE A 239 13.63 -7.36 0.42
CA ILE A 239 13.32 -6.09 -0.26
C ILE A 239 12.11 -6.30 -1.18
N PHE A 240 11.18 -5.38 -1.12
CA PHE A 240 9.93 -5.39 -1.86
C PHE A 240 9.78 -4.13 -2.71
N LEU A 241 8.98 -4.26 -3.77
CA LEU A 241 8.61 -3.20 -4.70
C LEU A 241 7.08 -3.16 -4.80
N PHE A 242 6.47 -2.02 -4.51
CA PHE A 242 5.05 -1.77 -4.77
C PHE A 242 4.90 -0.76 -5.90
N ASP A 243 4.19 -1.13 -6.96
CA ASP A 243 3.82 -0.21 -8.03
C ASP A 243 2.47 0.45 -7.71
N ILE A 244 2.43 1.79 -7.71
CA ILE A 244 1.25 2.56 -7.29
C ILE A 244 0.19 2.71 -8.38
N GLU A 245 0.52 2.42 -9.64
CA GLU A 245 -0.40 2.54 -10.78
C GLU A 245 -1.22 1.27 -10.98
N VAL A 246 -0.65 0.11 -10.63
CA VAL A 246 -1.34 -1.20 -10.67
C VAL A 246 -1.59 -1.82 -9.28
N GLU A 247 -1.27 -1.11 -8.20
CA GLU A 247 -1.48 -1.48 -6.79
C GLU A 247 -0.93 -2.88 -6.42
N LYS A 248 0.32 -3.17 -6.82
CA LYS A 248 0.90 -4.52 -6.75
C LYS A 248 2.24 -4.54 -6.00
N GLU A 249 2.31 -5.30 -4.90
CA GLU A 249 3.57 -5.71 -4.25
C GLU A 249 4.27 -6.85 -5.04
N THR A 250 5.60 -6.80 -5.11
CA THR A 250 6.48 -7.86 -5.61
C THR A 250 7.69 -7.99 -4.66
N ASN A 251 8.03 -9.21 -4.22
CA ASN A 251 9.21 -9.47 -3.40
C ASN A 251 10.43 -9.70 -4.31
N LEU A 252 11.37 -8.75 -4.31
CA LEU A 252 12.54 -8.73 -5.18
C LEU A 252 13.66 -9.69 -4.75
N THR A 253 13.66 -10.13 -3.49
CA THR A 253 14.75 -10.97 -2.92
C THR A 253 14.33 -12.40 -2.60
N SER A 254 13.04 -12.73 -2.75
CA SER A 254 12.43 -14.04 -2.44
C SER A 254 13.18 -15.26 -2.98
N ALA A 255 13.81 -15.17 -4.16
CA ALA A 255 14.54 -16.27 -4.80
C ALA A 255 16.01 -16.41 -4.36
N SER A 256 16.52 -15.53 -3.48
CA SER A 256 17.95 -15.37 -3.24
C SER A 256 18.52 -16.15 -2.04
N ALA A 257 17.67 -16.63 -1.13
CA ALA A 257 18.08 -17.27 0.11
C ALA A 257 18.19 -18.79 -0.04
N SER A 258 19.37 -19.34 0.27
CA SER A 258 19.61 -20.79 0.30
C SER A 258 18.84 -21.48 1.43
N GLU A 259 18.45 -22.74 1.23
CA GLU A 259 17.79 -23.53 2.27
C GLU A 259 18.64 -23.60 3.55
N GLY A 260 18.01 -23.39 4.71
CA GLY A 260 18.68 -23.36 6.02
C GLY A 260 19.39 -22.04 6.35
N VAL A 261 19.55 -21.11 5.40
CA VAL A 261 20.15 -19.78 5.64
C VAL A 261 19.06 -18.76 5.94
N THR A 262 19.24 -18.00 7.02
CA THR A 262 18.45 -16.78 7.29
C THR A 262 19.17 -15.60 6.66
N ARG A 263 18.56 -14.94 5.65
CA ARG A 263 19.12 -13.74 5.01
C ARG A 263 18.38 -12.49 5.43
N LYS A 264 19.13 -11.42 5.74
CA LYS A 264 18.58 -10.10 6.05
C LYS A 264 19.19 -9.06 5.12
N TYR A 265 18.35 -8.44 4.29
CA TYR A 265 18.72 -7.32 3.44
C TYR A 265 18.58 -5.98 4.17
N GLU A 266 19.46 -5.05 3.83
CA GLU A 266 19.33 -3.62 4.16
C GLU A 266 19.41 -2.81 2.86
N ILE A 267 18.57 -1.78 2.75
CA ILE A 267 18.59 -0.88 1.58
C ILE A 267 19.58 0.26 1.89
N VAL A 268 20.64 0.35 1.10
CA VAL A 268 21.66 1.41 1.22
C VAL A 268 21.21 2.66 0.46
N GLY A 269 20.50 2.49 -0.66
CA GLY A 269 19.92 3.59 -1.43
C GLY A 269 19.51 3.17 -2.84
N LEU A 270 19.50 4.15 -3.76
CA LEU A 270 19.36 3.91 -5.19
C LEU A 270 20.68 4.25 -5.92
N SER A 271 20.87 3.69 -7.11
CA SER A 271 21.92 4.13 -8.04
C SER A 271 21.70 5.58 -8.50
N ALA A 272 22.75 6.26 -8.95
CA ALA A 272 22.69 7.69 -9.32
C ALA A 272 21.76 7.98 -10.53
N ASP A 273 21.65 7.03 -11.45
CA ASP A 273 20.69 7.05 -12.55
C ASP A 273 19.27 6.66 -12.10
N GLY A 274 19.11 5.98 -10.95
CA GLY A 274 17.84 5.56 -10.34
C GLY A 274 17.28 4.25 -10.87
N SER A 275 18.06 3.48 -11.63
CA SER A 275 17.66 2.19 -12.21
C SER A 275 17.75 1.02 -11.24
N LYS A 276 18.55 1.12 -10.18
CA LYS A 276 18.84 0.02 -9.26
C LYS A 276 18.64 0.40 -7.79
N VAL A 277 18.22 -0.57 -6.99
CA VAL A 277 18.40 -0.55 -5.53
C VAL A 277 19.82 -0.99 -5.22
N ILE A 278 20.54 -0.19 -4.42
CA ILE A 278 21.82 -0.60 -3.83
C ILE A 278 21.53 -1.13 -2.43
N CYS A 279 21.98 -2.34 -2.13
CA CYS A 279 21.69 -3.04 -0.89
C CYS A 279 22.93 -3.73 -0.31
N SER A 280 22.81 -4.14 0.94
CA SER A 280 23.71 -5.12 1.56
C SER A 280 22.89 -6.25 2.16
N TYR A 281 23.53 -7.37 2.45
CA TYR A 281 22.90 -8.51 3.11
C TYR A 281 23.80 -9.11 4.20
N GLN A 282 23.16 -9.72 5.20
CA GLN A 282 23.78 -10.59 6.20
C GLN A 282 23.11 -11.96 6.13
N ASP A 283 23.92 -13.01 6.06
CA ASP A 283 23.50 -14.41 6.14
C ASP A 283 23.86 -15.00 7.50
N THR A 284 22.91 -15.72 8.09
CA THR A 284 23.10 -16.48 9.33
C THR A 284 22.64 -17.93 9.10
N SER A 285 23.53 -18.90 9.35
CA SER A 285 23.24 -20.33 9.29
C SER A 285 23.65 -20.98 10.62
N PRO A 286 22.93 -22.01 11.11
CA PRO A 286 23.30 -22.72 12.34
C PRO A 286 24.62 -23.52 12.24
N THR A 287 25.20 -23.68 11.04
CA THR A 287 26.39 -24.52 10.81
C THR A 287 27.59 -23.79 10.19
N SER A 288 27.53 -22.47 10.00
CA SER A 288 28.65 -21.66 9.47
C SER A 288 28.82 -20.37 10.26
N GLN A 289 29.93 -19.65 10.00
CA GLN A 289 30.02 -18.25 10.40
C GLN A 289 28.97 -17.41 9.67
N GLU A 290 28.63 -16.26 10.25
CA GLU A 290 27.89 -15.23 9.53
C GLU A 290 28.72 -14.70 8.37
N THR A 291 28.08 -14.48 7.23
CA THR A 291 28.68 -13.83 6.06
C THR A 291 27.86 -12.60 5.69
N SER A 292 28.48 -11.63 5.02
CA SER A 292 27.81 -10.44 4.54
C SER A 292 28.41 -9.99 3.21
N GLY A 293 27.65 -9.20 2.45
CA GLY A 293 28.08 -8.68 1.16
C GLY A 293 27.18 -7.57 0.66
N SER A 294 27.55 -7.05 -0.51
CA SER A 294 26.78 -6.04 -1.25
C SER A 294 25.86 -6.71 -2.27
N CYS A 295 24.82 -5.98 -2.70
CA CYS A 295 23.94 -6.38 -3.78
C CYS A 295 23.43 -5.17 -4.56
N GLU A 296 23.11 -5.40 -5.84
CA GLU A 296 22.35 -4.46 -6.65
C GLU A 296 21.13 -5.19 -7.22
N ILE A 297 19.94 -4.56 -7.14
CA ILE A 297 18.71 -5.09 -7.72
C ILE A 297 18.21 -4.13 -8.80
N ASP A 298 18.00 -4.62 -10.00
CA ASP A 298 17.44 -3.85 -11.12
C ASP A 298 15.93 -3.61 -10.92
N LEU A 299 15.47 -2.36 -11.12
CA LEU A 299 14.06 -1.96 -10.90
C LEU A 299 13.16 -2.16 -12.12
N GLU A 300 13.71 -2.51 -13.28
CA GLU A 300 12.94 -2.86 -14.49
C GLU A 300 12.79 -4.38 -14.63
N THR A 301 13.87 -5.14 -14.44
CA THR A 301 13.84 -6.62 -14.56
C THR A 301 13.52 -7.33 -13.25
N GLY A 302 13.84 -6.71 -12.10
CA GLY A 302 13.79 -7.36 -10.79
C GLY A 302 14.97 -8.30 -10.51
N GLU A 303 15.97 -8.36 -11.40
CA GLU A 303 17.14 -9.23 -11.23
C GLU A 303 18.07 -8.70 -10.13
N ILE A 304 18.51 -9.60 -9.25
CA ILE A 304 19.51 -9.33 -8.22
C ILE A 304 20.89 -9.82 -8.64
N SER A 305 21.89 -8.96 -8.42
CA SER A 305 23.31 -9.25 -8.63
C SER A 305 24.10 -9.03 -7.34
N PHE A 306 25.18 -9.80 -7.18
CA PHE A 306 26.07 -9.78 -6.03
C PHE A 306 27.49 -9.46 -6.51
N PRO A 307 27.91 -8.18 -6.50
CA PRO A 307 29.26 -7.82 -6.91
C PRO A 307 30.29 -8.36 -5.92
N GLU A 308 31.40 -8.90 -6.45
CA GLU A 308 32.57 -9.27 -5.64
C GLU A 308 33.22 -8.00 -5.04
N THR A 309 33.70 -8.12 -3.80
CA THR A 309 34.21 -7.01 -2.96
C THR A 309 35.73 -6.96 -2.89
#